data_AF-A0A418NRX3-F1
#
_entry.id   AF-A0A418NRX3-F1
#
_cell.length_a   1.000
_cell.length_b   1.000
_cell.length_c   1.000
_cell.angle_alpha   90.00
_cell.angle_beta   90.00
_cell.angle_gamma   90.00
#
_symmetry.space_group_name_H-M   'P 1'
#
loop_
_entity.id
_entity.type
_entity.pdbx_description
1 polymer ?
#
loop_
_entity_poly.entity_id
_entity_poly.type
_entity_poly.pdbx_seq_one_letter_code
_entity_poly.pdbx_strand_id
1 'polypeptide(L)'
;MSLGAVLAIAACAPMEQPGADEYDTTLANVDTDRACFFTREINGYSNAPESPRGRDRLYIATGVSERWLLETWGSCPELDFSLAVGLDARGSTSICTGQMETLVVPSAIPDTLDRCPVRVVGRVIEED
;
A
#
# COMPACT_ATOMS: atom_id res chain seq x y z
N MET A 1 -69.08 11.49 -12.66
CA MET A 1 -68.15 10.36 -12.50
C MET A 1 -67.00 10.56 -13.47
N SER A 2 -65.78 10.25 -13.03
CA SER A 2 -64.47 10.42 -13.70
C SER A 2 -63.80 11.78 -13.62
N LEU A 3 -62.73 11.86 -12.81
CA LEU A 3 -61.35 12.18 -13.23
C LEU A 3 -60.46 12.27 -11.97
N GLY A 4 -59.35 11.53 -11.96
CA GLY A 4 -58.38 11.60 -10.86
C GLY A 4 -57.36 10.47 -10.90
N ALA A 5 -56.59 10.38 -11.99
CA ALA A 5 -55.39 9.55 -12.01
C ALA A 5 -54.28 10.31 -11.26
N VAL A 6 -53.91 9.83 -10.07
CA VAL A 6 -52.76 10.34 -9.32
C VAL A 6 -51.50 9.65 -9.85
N LEU A 7 -50.66 10.41 -10.56
CA LEU A 7 -49.33 10.01 -10.99
C LEU A 7 -48.42 9.93 -9.75
N ALA A 8 -48.05 8.70 -9.36
CA ALA A 8 -47.00 8.47 -8.38
C ALA A 8 -45.64 8.70 -9.04
N ILE A 9 -44.97 9.79 -8.69
CA ILE A 9 -43.61 10.10 -9.13
C ILE A 9 -42.67 9.29 -8.22
N ALA A 10 -42.29 8.08 -8.64
CA ALA A 10 -41.21 7.35 -8.00
C ALA A 10 -39.89 8.05 -8.35
N ALA A 11 -39.45 8.96 -7.47
CA ALA A 11 -38.12 9.53 -7.54
C ALA A 11 -37.11 8.44 -7.14
N CYS A 12 -36.52 7.77 -8.12
CA CYS A 12 -35.25 7.08 -7.91
C CYS A 12 -34.18 8.16 -7.74
N ALA A 13 -34.00 8.65 -6.52
CA ALA A 13 -32.73 9.26 -6.16
C ALA A 13 -31.67 8.15 -6.31
N PRO A 14 -30.58 8.36 -7.07
CA PRO A 14 -29.42 7.50 -6.90
C PRO A 14 -29.02 7.64 -5.45
N MET A 15 -29.24 6.59 -4.64
CA MET A 15 -28.52 6.46 -3.40
C MET A 15 -27.06 6.45 -3.82
N GLU A 16 -26.33 7.50 -3.46
CA GLU A 16 -24.87 7.52 -3.44
C GLU A 16 -24.47 6.31 -2.60
N GLN A 17 -24.19 5.21 -3.29
CA GLN A 17 -23.64 4.02 -2.71
C GLN A 17 -22.32 4.50 -2.08
N PRO A 18 -22.12 4.36 -0.75
CA PRO A 18 -20.82 4.62 -0.18
C PRO A 18 -19.86 3.78 -1.00
N GLY A 19 -18.91 4.47 -1.65
CA GLY A 19 -18.17 3.95 -2.79
C GLY A 19 -17.78 2.51 -2.54
N ALA A 20 -18.14 1.63 -3.46
CA ALA A 20 -17.51 0.33 -3.53
C ALA A 20 -16.01 0.60 -3.41
N ASP A 21 -15.42 0.16 -2.29
CA ASP A 21 -13.99 0.24 -2.05
C ASP A 21 -13.32 -0.16 -3.35
N GLU A 22 -12.59 0.78 -3.94
CA GLU A 22 -11.91 0.56 -5.20
C GLU A 22 -11.07 -0.71 -5.03
N TYR A 23 -11.45 -1.76 -5.76
CA TYR A 23 -10.98 -3.11 -5.49
C TYR A 23 -9.49 -3.16 -5.78
N ASP A 24 -8.72 -3.36 -4.72
CA ASP A 24 -7.27 -3.40 -4.79
C ASP A 24 -6.80 -4.76 -5.29
N THR A 25 -6.64 -4.86 -6.61
CA THR A 25 -6.13 -6.07 -7.27
C THR A 25 -4.73 -6.47 -6.79
N THR A 26 -3.93 -5.52 -6.29
CA THR A 26 -2.61 -5.83 -5.75
C THR A 26 -2.72 -6.66 -4.48
N LEU A 27 -3.71 -6.37 -3.63
CA LEU A 27 -3.94 -7.12 -2.39
C LEU A 27 -4.49 -8.52 -2.63
N ALA A 28 -5.09 -8.79 -3.79
CA ALA A 28 -5.55 -10.15 -4.14
C ALA A 28 -4.39 -11.15 -4.20
N ASN A 29 -3.19 -10.67 -4.55
CA ASN A 29 -1.96 -11.45 -4.69
C ASN A 29 -0.99 -11.23 -3.53
N VAL A 30 -1.49 -10.85 -2.36
CA VAL A 30 -0.66 -10.64 -1.17
C VAL A 30 -1.15 -11.53 -0.04
N ASP A 31 -0.25 -12.38 0.44
CA ASP A 31 -0.39 -13.16 1.65
C ASP A 31 -0.22 -12.23 2.86
N THR A 32 -1.34 -11.88 3.49
CA THR A 32 -1.40 -11.01 4.68
C THR A 32 -1.33 -11.79 5.99
N ASP A 33 -1.11 -13.11 5.95
CA ASP A 33 -0.90 -13.90 7.16
C ASP A 33 0.38 -13.47 7.89
N ARG A 34 0.51 -13.93 9.14
CA ARG A 34 1.66 -13.64 10.00
C ARG A 34 2.92 -14.36 9.52
N ALA A 35 3.51 -13.85 8.46
CA ALA A 35 4.82 -14.20 7.95
C ALA A 35 5.83 -13.11 8.31
N CYS A 36 7.12 -13.47 8.32
CA CYS A 36 8.23 -12.55 8.59
C CYS A 36 9.41 -12.85 7.68
N PHE A 37 10.25 -11.84 7.44
CA PHE A 37 11.55 -11.95 6.77
C PHE A 37 12.65 -11.38 7.67
N PHE A 38 13.91 -11.74 7.44
CA PHE A 38 15.04 -11.15 8.14
C PHE A 38 15.54 -9.90 7.43
N THR A 39 15.93 -8.87 8.18
CA THR A 39 16.43 -7.60 7.61
C THR A 39 17.66 -7.78 6.74
N ARG A 40 18.51 -8.77 7.06
CA ARG A 40 19.70 -9.12 6.28
C ARG A 40 19.39 -9.74 4.91
N GLU A 41 18.16 -10.17 4.66
CA GLU A 41 17.75 -10.80 3.41
C GLU A 41 17.34 -9.76 2.36
N ILE A 42 17.11 -8.51 2.79
CA ILE A 42 16.77 -7.39 1.91
C ILE A 42 17.89 -7.18 0.91
N ASN A 43 17.57 -7.35 -0.36
CA ASN A 43 18.53 -7.23 -1.47
C ASN A 43 18.09 -6.23 -2.55
N GLY A 44 16.88 -5.67 -2.45
CA GLY A 44 16.41 -4.64 -3.38
C GLY A 44 15.09 -4.00 -2.97
N TYR A 45 14.84 -2.82 -3.54
CA TYR A 45 13.62 -2.04 -3.42
C TYR A 45 13.12 -1.73 -4.83
N SER A 46 11.79 -1.74 -5.03
CA SER A 46 11.21 -1.36 -6.33
C SER A 46 9.81 -0.76 -6.16
N ASN A 47 9.38 0.00 -7.16
CA ASN A 47 8.04 0.58 -7.18
C ASN A 47 6.96 -0.50 -7.20
N ALA A 48 5.86 -0.26 -6.48
CA ALA A 48 4.65 -1.07 -6.55
C ALA A 48 3.47 -0.19 -6.99
N PRO A 49 2.39 -0.76 -7.56
CA PRO A 49 1.20 -0.01 -7.86
C PRO A 49 0.68 0.71 -6.61
N GLU A 50 0.30 1.98 -6.75
CA GLU A 50 -0.26 2.77 -5.66
C GLU A 50 -1.53 2.12 -5.08
N SER A 51 -1.75 2.38 -3.80
CA SER A 51 -3.01 2.04 -3.14
C SER A 51 -4.17 2.80 -3.80
N PRO A 52 -5.37 2.22 -3.93
CA PRO A 52 -6.56 2.95 -4.37
C PRO A 52 -6.89 4.17 -3.48
N ARG A 53 -6.29 4.24 -2.28
CA ARG A 53 -6.39 5.39 -1.36
C ARG A 53 -5.32 6.47 -1.59
N GLY A 54 -4.59 6.40 -2.71
CA GLY A 54 -3.51 7.33 -3.05
C GLY A 54 -2.31 7.25 -2.10
N ARG A 55 -1.97 6.03 -1.66
CA ARG A 55 -0.79 5.77 -0.82
C ARG A 55 0.29 5.10 -1.65
N ASP A 56 1.49 5.67 -1.59
CA ASP A 56 2.65 5.07 -2.23
C ASP A 56 2.93 3.70 -1.62
N ARG A 57 3.35 2.79 -2.50
CA ARG A 57 3.68 1.42 -2.16
C ARG A 57 5.03 1.05 -2.76
N LEU A 58 5.68 0.09 -2.13
CA LEU A 58 6.92 -0.47 -2.65
C LEU A 58 6.98 -1.98 -2.44
N TYR A 59 7.79 -2.63 -3.26
CA TYR A 59 8.25 -3.98 -3.01
C TYR A 59 9.64 -3.99 -2.39
N ILE A 60 9.83 -4.87 -1.41
CA ILE A 60 11.14 -5.31 -0.91
C ILE A 60 11.41 -6.71 -1.44
N ALA A 61 12.57 -6.92 -2.04
CA ALA A 61 13.05 -8.25 -2.43
C ALA A 61 13.89 -8.87 -1.29
N THR A 62 13.53 -10.08 -0.87
CA THR A 62 14.20 -10.83 0.21
C THR A 62 14.78 -12.17 -0.27
N GLY A 63 14.51 -12.56 -1.51
CA GLY A 63 15.01 -13.79 -2.13
C GLY A 63 14.85 -13.76 -3.65
N VAL A 64 15.10 -14.90 -4.31
CA VAL A 64 15.06 -15.02 -5.79
C VAL A 64 13.67 -14.71 -6.36
N SER A 65 12.62 -15.12 -5.66
CA SER A 65 11.22 -14.90 -6.02
C SER A 65 10.39 -14.47 -4.80
N GLU A 66 11.05 -13.92 -3.78
CA GLU A 66 10.36 -13.48 -2.57
C GLU A 66 10.30 -11.96 -2.53
N ARG A 67 9.09 -11.44 -2.64
CA ARG A 67 8.79 -10.01 -2.59
C ARG A 67 7.79 -9.71 -1.48
N TRP A 68 7.96 -8.57 -0.85
CA TRP A 68 7.11 -8.08 0.24
C TRP A 68 6.53 -6.73 -0.13
N LEU A 69 5.22 -6.57 0.01
CA LEU A 69 4.54 -5.31 -0.22
C LEU A 69 4.55 -4.46 1.06
N LEU A 70 5.01 -3.22 0.94
CA LEU A 70 4.91 -2.20 1.97
C LEU A 70 4.07 -1.03 1.46
N GLU A 71 3.31 -0.42 2.35
CA GLU A 71 2.49 0.77 2.07
C GLU A 71 2.89 1.91 3.00
N THR A 72 2.99 3.12 2.46
CA THR A 72 3.23 4.33 3.24
C THR A 72 2.06 4.62 4.19
N TRP A 73 2.38 5.12 5.37
CA TRP A 73 1.40 5.43 6.41
C TRP A 73 1.57 6.86 6.90
N GLY A 74 0.54 7.68 6.66
CA GLY A 74 0.58 9.11 6.99
C GLY A 74 1.22 9.92 5.87
N SER A 75 1.81 11.07 6.21
CA SER A 75 2.42 11.97 5.23
C SER A 75 3.84 11.51 4.89
N CYS A 76 4.10 11.23 3.62
CA CYS A 76 5.41 10.93 3.06
C CYS A 76 5.62 11.82 1.81
N PRO A 77 6.85 12.23 1.49
CA PRO A 77 7.18 12.69 0.15
C PRO A 77 6.92 11.57 -0.87
N GLU A 78 6.74 11.96 -2.14
CA GLU A 78 6.65 11.03 -3.26
C GLU A 78 7.92 10.17 -3.33
N LEU A 79 7.76 8.85 -3.48
CA LEU A 79 8.87 7.90 -3.50
C LEU A 79 9.54 7.84 -4.89
N ASP A 80 10.78 8.34 -4.99
CA ASP A 80 11.62 8.15 -6.18
C ASP A 80 12.59 6.96 -6.01
N PHE A 81 12.24 5.82 -6.61
CA PHE A 81 13.04 4.60 -6.60
C PHE A 81 14.26 4.63 -7.53
N SER A 82 14.44 5.70 -8.32
CA SER A 82 15.68 5.95 -9.04
C SER A 82 16.81 6.37 -8.09
N LEU A 83 16.46 6.81 -6.89
CA LEU A 83 17.38 7.19 -5.83
C LEU A 83 17.58 6.05 -4.82
N ALA A 84 18.63 6.17 -4.00
CA ALA A 84 18.92 5.17 -2.98
C ALA A 84 17.89 5.24 -1.84
N VAL A 85 17.10 4.17 -1.67
CA VAL A 85 16.11 4.01 -0.60
C VAL A 85 16.57 2.91 0.36
N GLY A 86 16.26 3.05 1.65
CA GLY A 86 16.58 2.05 2.67
C GLY A 86 15.50 1.89 3.73
N LEU A 87 15.48 0.73 4.39
CA LEU A 87 14.58 0.46 5.51
C LEU A 87 15.34 0.55 6.84
N ASP A 88 14.97 1.51 7.68
CA ASP A 88 15.38 1.60 9.08
C ASP A 88 14.47 0.73 9.93
N ALA A 89 14.94 -0.51 10.17
CA ALA A 89 14.24 -1.53 10.95
C ALA A 89 14.31 -1.34 12.47
N ARG A 90 14.82 -0.18 12.95
CA ARG A 90 14.91 0.17 14.37
C ARG A 90 15.66 -0.86 15.24
N GLY A 91 16.60 -1.58 14.64
CA GLY A 91 17.37 -2.65 15.31
C GLY A 91 16.68 -4.02 15.33
N SER A 92 15.50 -4.17 14.73
CA SER A 92 14.84 -5.47 14.54
C SER A 92 15.63 -6.34 13.57
N THR A 93 15.78 -7.62 13.90
CA THR A 93 16.43 -8.61 13.03
C THR A 93 15.45 -9.28 12.08
N SER A 94 14.16 -9.25 12.43
CA SER A 94 13.06 -9.82 11.66
C SER A 94 11.91 -8.82 11.63
N ILE A 95 11.25 -8.73 10.47
CA ILE A 95 10.11 -7.85 10.23
C ILE A 95 8.97 -8.70 9.70
N CYS A 96 7.80 -8.54 10.31
CA CYS A 96 6.61 -9.34 10.05
C CYS A 96 5.48 -8.50 9.44
N THR A 97 4.55 -9.18 8.81
CA THR A 97 3.29 -8.60 8.33
C THR A 97 2.60 -7.78 9.42
N GLY A 98 2.15 -6.58 9.05
CA GLY A 98 1.48 -5.63 9.91
C GLY A 98 2.40 -4.74 10.75
N GLN A 99 3.71 -5.01 10.82
CA GLN A 99 4.66 -4.15 11.54
C GLN A 99 4.84 -2.80 10.84
N MET A 100 5.12 -1.79 11.66
CA MET A 100 5.43 -0.43 11.23
C MET A 100 6.95 -0.24 11.27
N GLU A 101 7.51 0.16 10.15
CA GLU A 101 8.93 0.46 10.01
C GLU A 101 9.12 1.88 9.45
N THR A 102 10.38 2.28 9.25
CA THR A 102 10.71 3.59 8.70
C THR A 102 11.51 3.43 7.43
N LEU A 103 10.94 3.89 6.32
CA LEU A 103 11.68 4.03 5.08
C LEU A 103 12.47 5.34 5.14
N VAL A 104 13.74 5.26 4.80
CA VAL A 104 14.66 6.40 4.70
C VAL A 104 14.85 6.68 3.23
N VAL A 105 14.44 7.87 2.81
CA VAL A 105 14.49 8.30 1.41
C VAL A 105 15.30 9.58 1.27
N PRO A 106 15.93 9.83 0.12
CA PRO A 106 16.61 11.09 -0.12
C PRO A 106 15.61 12.24 -0.11
N SER A 107 15.97 13.33 0.56
CA SER A 107 15.13 14.52 0.60
C SER A 107 15.48 15.49 -0.53
N ALA A 108 14.59 16.43 -0.82
CA ALA A 108 14.85 17.52 -1.78
C ALA A 108 15.95 18.50 -1.31
N ILE A 109 16.28 18.49 -0.01
CA ILE A 109 17.34 19.30 0.56
C ILE A 109 18.65 18.49 0.54
N PRO A 110 19.76 19.05 0.01
CA PRO A 110 21.05 18.36 0.01
C PRO A 110 21.47 17.91 1.41
N ASP A 111 22.09 16.73 1.49
CA ASP A 111 22.63 16.13 2.72
C ASP A 111 21.60 15.81 3.82
N THR A 112 20.30 15.82 3.51
CA THR A 112 19.24 15.38 4.43
C THR A 112 18.45 14.20 3.88
N LEU A 113 17.86 13.43 4.81
CA LEU A 113 17.05 12.26 4.52
C LEU A 113 15.67 12.43 5.13
N ASP A 114 14.65 12.10 4.36
CA ASP A 114 13.27 12.05 4.84
C ASP A 114 12.95 10.67 5.42
N ARG A 115 12.03 10.66 6.38
CA ARG A 115 11.61 9.46 7.11
C ARG A 115 10.13 9.22 6.88
N CYS A 116 9.82 8.14 6.18
CA CYS A 116 8.48 7.76 5.80
C CYS A 116 8.03 6.57 6.65
N PRO A 117 6.97 6.70 7.48
CA PRO A 117 6.40 5.55 8.15
C PRO A 117 5.82 4.61 7.10
N VAL A 118 6.14 3.32 7.19
CA VAL A 118 5.62 2.30 6.28
C VAL A 118 5.08 1.13 7.08
N ARG A 119 4.04 0.49 6.56
CA ARG A 119 3.49 -0.75 7.11
C ARG A 119 3.80 -1.91 6.17
N VAL A 120 4.25 -3.03 6.72
CA VAL A 120 4.35 -4.28 5.97
C VAL A 120 2.96 -4.83 5.73
N VAL A 121 2.55 -4.89 4.47
CA VAL A 121 1.22 -5.37 4.08
C VAL A 121 1.20 -6.89 4.04
N GLY A 122 2.24 -7.51 3.49
CA GLY A 122 2.35 -8.96 3.39
C GLY A 122 3.34 -9.40 2.31
N ARG A 123 3.43 -10.70 2.11
CA ARG A 123 4.29 -11.31 1.08
C ARG A 123 3.51 -11.41 -0.23
N VAL A 124 4.14 -11.04 -1.34
CA VAL A 124 3.55 -11.20 -2.68
C VAL A 124 3.53 -12.68 -3.03
N ILE A 125 2.37 -13.18 -3.43
CA ILE A 125 2.17 -14.50 -3.98
C ILE A 125 2.23 -14.33 -5.50
N GLU A 126 3.22 -14.91 -6.16
CA GLU A 126 3.22 -14.94 -7.62
C GLU A 126 2.05 -15.82 -8.09
N GLU A 127 1.22 -15.30 -9.00
CA GLU A 127 0.27 -16.14 -9.74
C GLU A 127 1.07 -16.81 -10.87
N ASP A 128 1.24 -18.14 -10.77
CA ASP A 128 1.85 -19.00 -11.80
C ASP A 128 1.10 -18.95 -13.15
#